data_AF-A0A7K5W0X4-F1
#
_entry.id   AF-A0A7K5W0X4-F1
#
_cell.length_a   1.000
_cell.length_b   1.000
_cell.length_c   1.000
_cell.angle_alpha   90.00
_cell.angle_beta   90.00
_cell.angle_gamma   90.00
#
_symmetry.space_group_name_H-M   'P 1'
#
loop_
_entity.id
_entity.type
_entity.pdbx_description
1 polymer ?
#
loop_
_entity_poly.entity_id
_entity_poly.type
_entity_poly.pdbx_seq_one_letter_code
_entity_poly.pdbx_strand_id
1 'polypeptide(L)'
;EPISVVPNRHLERRRCPLIVGIRGGTRALSCGTGPEPRLQLEDVELMELFSGDKDRATPFTFYKTFGGSTHTFEAAAFPGRFLSTAPGEELGLAPPTGATAFYLLRQ
;
A
#
# COMPACT_ATOMS: atom_id res chain seq x y z
N GLU A 1 -9.16 10.29 7.21
CA GLU A 1 -8.08 9.61 7.94
C GLU A 1 -6.72 10.11 7.44
N PRO A 2 -5.83 10.60 8.31
CA PRO A 2 -4.43 10.87 7.94
C PRO A 2 -3.70 9.56 7.63
N ILE A 3 -2.98 9.52 6.50
CA ILE A 3 -2.21 8.35 6.08
C ILE A 3 -0.74 8.56 6.45
N SER A 4 -0.17 7.60 7.15
CA SER A 4 1.25 7.52 7.45
C SER A 4 1.94 6.64 6.42
N VAL A 5 3.09 7.07 5.90
CA VAL A 5 3.86 6.28 4.93
C VAL A 5 5.33 6.28 5.29
N VAL A 6 5.97 5.13 5.11
CA VAL A 6 7.42 4.95 5.20
C VAL A 6 7.90 4.15 3.98
N PRO A 7 9.12 4.38 3.48
CA PRO A 7 9.62 3.60 2.36
C PRO A 7 9.96 2.17 2.81
N ASN A 8 9.68 1.15 2.00
CA ASN A 8 10.25 -0.19 2.24
C ASN A 8 11.69 -0.23 1.70
N ARG A 9 12.66 -0.24 2.62
CA ARG A 9 14.10 -0.22 2.31
C ARG A 9 14.64 -1.50 1.69
N HIS A 10 13.88 -2.60 1.73
CA HIS A 10 14.29 -3.90 1.18
C HIS A 10 13.90 -4.11 -0.28
N LEU A 11 13.03 -3.25 -0.82
CA LEU A 11 12.57 -3.31 -2.20
C LEU A 11 13.22 -2.22 -3.06
N GLU A 12 13.14 -2.38 -4.38
CA GLU A 12 13.81 -1.47 -5.31
C GLU A 12 13.29 -0.04 -5.19
N ARG A 13 14.12 0.86 -4.66
CA ARG A 13 13.76 2.26 -4.38
C ARG A 13 13.22 3.01 -5.59
N ARG A 14 13.68 2.69 -6.81
CA ARG A 14 13.22 3.34 -8.06
C ARG A 14 11.73 3.11 -8.33
N ARG A 15 11.17 2.01 -7.82
CA ARG A 15 9.74 1.69 -7.92
C ARG A 15 8.89 2.38 -6.84
N CYS A 16 9.49 3.22 -5.99
CA CYS A 16 8.83 3.93 -4.90
C CYS A 16 7.97 3.00 -3.99
N PRO A 17 8.58 1.99 -3.34
CA PRO A 17 7.87 1.09 -2.45
C PRO A 17 7.52 1.80 -1.14
N LEU A 18 6.24 1.87 -0.80
CA LEU A 18 5.72 2.51 0.40
C LEU A 18 4.98 1.50 1.27
N ILE A 19 5.30 1.46 2.56
CA ILE A 19 4.49 0.81 3.58
C ILE A 19 3.47 1.83 4.06
N VAL A 20 2.20 1.46 4.08
CA VAL A 20 1.08 2.38 4.30
C VAL A 20 0.41 2.06 5.64
N GLY A 21 0.22 3.08 6.48
CA GLY A 21 -0.44 2.97 7.77
C GLY A 21 -1.43 4.09 8.04
N ILE A 22 -2.26 3.88 9.06
CA ILE A 22 -3.28 4.83 9.54
C ILE A 22 -3.12 5.02 11.06
N ARG A 23 -3.89 5.94 11.65
CA ARG A 23 -3.86 6.21 13.10
C ARG A 23 -2.45 6.49 13.62
N GLY A 24 -1.69 7.30 12.88
CA GLY A 24 -0.29 7.60 13.22
C GLY A 24 0.68 6.44 13.05
N GLY A 25 0.27 5.37 12.35
CA GLY A 25 1.11 4.21 12.07
C GLY A 25 0.94 3.05 13.06
N THR A 26 -0.08 3.05 13.92
CA THR A 26 -0.36 1.91 14.82
C THR A 26 -1.10 0.76 14.13
N ARG A 27 -1.60 0.99 12.90
CA ARG A 27 -2.18 -0.02 12.02
C ARG A 27 -1.64 0.15 10.61
N ALA A 28 -1.43 -0.96 9.90
CA ALA A 28 -0.92 -0.97 8.54
C ALA A 28 -1.89 -1.63 7.55
N LEU A 29 -1.85 -1.15 6.31
CA LEU A 29 -2.62 -1.71 5.20
C LEU A 29 -1.85 -2.89 4.60
N SER A 30 -2.49 -4.05 4.57
CA SER A 30 -1.94 -5.32 4.07
C SER A 30 -2.77 -5.83 2.90
N CYS A 31 -2.14 -6.48 1.93
CA CYS A 31 -2.82 -7.26 0.89
C CYS A 31 -2.96 -8.75 1.26
N GLY A 32 -2.54 -9.13 2.47
CA GLY A 32 -2.56 -10.50 2.97
C GLY A 32 -1.40 -11.35 2.46
N THR A 33 -1.27 -12.56 3.02
CA THR A 33 -0.26 -13.56 2.63
C THR A 33 -0.88 -14.80 1.97
N GLY A 34 -2.20 -14.80 1.79
CA GLY A 34 -2.93 -15.90 1.17
C GLY A 34 -2.70 -16.00 -0.34
N PRO A 35 -3.25 -17.05 -0.98
CA PRO A 35 -3.15 -17.22 -2.43
C PRO A 35 -3.90 -16.13 -3.21
N GLU A 36 -4.94 -15.55 -2.60
CA GLU A 36 -5.70 -14.44 -3.17
C GLU A 36 -5.44 -13.14 -2.38
N PRO A 37 -5.28 -12.00 -3.08
CA PRO A 37 -5.09 -10.72 -2.43
C PRO A 37 -6.37 -10.29 -1.70
N ARG A 38 -6.25 -9.95 -0.42
CA ARG A 38 -7.33 -9.35 0.36
C ARG A 38 -6.81 -8.13 1.09
N LEU A 39 -7.37 -6.98 0.76
CA LEU A 39 -7.00 -5.74 1.43
C LEU A 39 -7.57 -5.74 2.85
N GLN A 40 -6.71 -5.51 3.83
CA GLN A 40 -7.11 -5.51 5.24
C GLN A 40 -6.23 -4.56 6.05
N LEU A 41 -6.74 -4.13 7.20
CA LEU A 41 -5.97 -3.41 8.20
C LEU A 41 -5.52 -4.40 9.27
N GLU A 42 -4.23 -4.38 9.59
CA GLU A 42 -3.65 -5.21 10.65
C GLU A 42 -3.13 -4.32 11.79
N ASP A 43 -3.29 -4.81 13.03
CA ASP A 43 -2.74 -4.21 14.25
C ASP A 43 -1.23 -4.47 14.32
N VAL A 44 -0.49 -3.73 13.50
CA VAL A 44 0.98 -3.76 13.43
C VAL A 44 1.52 -2.35 13.27
N GLU A 45 2.61 -2.05 13.99
CA GLU A 45 3.24 -0.75 13.92
C GLU A 45 4.03 -0.57 12.62
N LEU A 46 3.84 0.58 12.00
CA LEU A 46 4.50 0.96 10.75
C LEU A 46 6.03 0.96 10.90
N MET A 47 6.53 1.34 12.08
CA MET A 47 7.97 1.37 12.38
C MET A 47 8.55 -0.03 12.62
N GLU A 48 7.76 -0.99 13.09
CA GLU A 48 8.15 -2.40 13.12
C GLU A 48 8.33 -2.94 11.70
N LEU A 49 7.39 -2.65 10.79
CA LEU A 49 7.48 -3.08 9.39
C LEU A 49 8.65 -2.42 8.66
N PHE A 50 8.89 -1.13 8.89
CA PHE A 50 10.05 -0.41 8.36
C PHE A 50 11.37 -1.03 8.81
N SER A 51 11.43 -1.40 10.09
CA SER A 51 12.66 -1.89 10.73
C SER A 51 12.89 -3.39 10.52
N GLY A 52 11.82 -4.14 10.29
CA GLY A 52 11.82 -5.60 10.13
C GLY A 52 12.43 -6.08 8.82
N ASP A 53 12.21 -7.35 8.49
CA ASP A 53 12.72 -7.99 7.28
C ASP A 53 11.81 -7.78 6.06
N LYS A 54 12.32 -8.18 4.89
CA LYS A 54 11.65 -8.06 3.61
C LYS A 54 10.34 -8.83 3.56
N ASP A 55 10.31 -10.05 4.06
CA ASP A 55 9.17 -10.96 3.90
C ASP A 55 7.98 -10.49 4.74
N ARG A 56 8.26 -10.00 5.96
CA ARG A 56 7.25 -9.37 6.82
C ARG A 56 6.70 -8.07 6.24
N ALA A 57 7.53 -7.25 5.59
CA ALA A 57 7.12 -5.94 5.08
C ALA A 57 6.43 -6.00 3.69
N THR A 58 6.71 -7.03 2.89
CA THR A 58 6.24 -7.10 1.49
C THR A 58 4.70 -7.10 1.35
N PRO A 59 3.91 -7.82 2.17
CA PRO A 59 2.44 -7.76 2.15
C PRO A 59 1.86 -6.38 2.47
N PHE A 60 2.63 -5.52 3.12
CA PHE A 60 2.21 -4.17 3.51
C PHE A 60 2.72 -3.08 2.56
N THR A 61 3.41 -3.48 1.49
CA THR A 61 4.10 -2.55 0.60
C THR A 61 3.34 -2.34 -0.71
N PHE A 62 3.23 -1.08 -1.12
CA PHE A 62 2.64 -0.67 -2.38
C PHE A 62 3.62 0.17 -3.19
N TYR A 63 3.80 -0.17 -4.47
CA TYR A 63 4.59 0.63 -5.41
C TYR A 63 3.76 1.78 -5.94
N LYS A 64 4.22 3.01 -5.66
CA LYS A 64 3.58 4.23 -6.13
C LYS A 64 4.15 4.65 -7.48
N THR A 65 3.29 5.04 -8.44
CA THR A 65 3.77 5.64 -9.69
C THR A 65 4.47 6.99 -9.47
N PHE A 66 5.44 7.30 -10.33
CA PHE A 66 6.20 8.55 -10.29
C PHE A 66 5.57 9.62 -11.17
N GLY A 67 5.61 10.88 -10.72
CA GLY A 67 5.07 12.03 -11.48
C GLY A 67 3.55 12.06 -11.58
N GLY A 68 3.04 13.10 -12.23
CA GLY A 68 1.59 13.34 -12.40
C GLY A 68 0.91 13.96 -11.17
N SER A 69 -0.34 14.37 -11.37
CA SER A 69 -1.22 14.87 -10.29
C SER A 69 -1.90 13.74 -9.51
N THR A 70 -1.99 12.55 -10.12
CA THR A 70 -2.55 11.34 -9.52
C THR A 70 -1.53 10.21 -9.57
N HIS A 71 -1.71 9.24 -8.68
CA HIS A 71 -0.82 8.10 -8.53
C HIS A 71 -1.62 6.80 -8.38
N THR A 72 -1.05 5.71 -8.89
CA THR A 72 -1.54 4.35 -8.61
C THR A 72 -0.63 3.68 -7.58
N PHE A 73 -1.16 2.64 -6.94
CA PHE A 73 -0.48 1.92 -5.86
C PHE A 73 -0.61 0.41 -6.09
N GLU A 74 0.42 -0.19 -6.68
CA GLU A 74 0.46 -1.63 -6.97
C GLU A 74 0.91 -2.42 -5.72
N ALA A 75 0.19 -3.47 -5.33
CA ALA A 75 0.56 -4.34 -4.22
C ALA A 75 1.86 -5.09 -4.54
N ALA A 76 2.88 -4.95 -3.69
CA ALA A 76 4.19 -5.57 -3.92
C ALA A 76 4.15 -7.11 -3.85
N ALA A 77 3.29 -7.67 -2.99
CA ALA A 77 3.09 -9.12 -2.88
C ALA A 77 2.20 -9.70 -4.00
N PHE A 78 1.43 -8.86 -4.71
CA PHE A 78 0.52 -9.30 -5.77
C PHE A 78 0.66 -8.39 -7.01
N PRO A 79 1.66 -8.65 -7.87
CA PRO A 79 1.86 -7.88 -9.09
C PRO A 79 0.60 -7.78 -9.96
N GLY A 80 0.36 -6.60 -10.54
CA GLY A 80 -0.81 -6.30 -11.34
C GLY A 80 -2.10 -6.01 -10.55
N ARG A 81 -2.05 -6.02 -9.20
CA ARG A 81 -3.17 -5.63 -8.34
C ARG A 81 -2.90 -4.25 -7.74
N PHE A 82 -3.87 -3.35 -7.87
CA PHE A 82 -3.73 -1.96 -7.48
C PHE A 82 -4.80 -1.60 -6.45
N LEU A 83 -4.49 -0.69 -5.54
CA LEU A 83 -5.53 -0.05 -4.73
C LEU A 83 -6.60 0.52 -5.65
N SER A 84 -7.86 0.30 -5.30
CA SER A 84 -9.01 0.69 -6.12
C SER A 84 -10.15 1.13 -5.23
N THR A 85 -10.97 2.04 -5.76
CA THR A 85 -12.19 2.52 -5.12
C THR A 85 -13.38 2.32 -6.05
N ALA A 86 -14.57 2.19 -5.47
CA ALA A 86 -15.84 2.28 -6.18
C ALA A 86 -16.88 2.98 -5.30
N PRO A 87 -17.87 3.68 -5.88
CA PRO A 87 -18.90 4.35 -5.10
C PRO A 87 -19.67 3.36 -4.20
N GLY A 88 -19.69 3.63 -2.90
CA GLY A 88 -20.39 2.78 -1.92
C GLY A 88 -19.66 1.51 -1.52
N GLU A 89 -18.42 1.29 -2.01
CA GLU A 89 -17.59 0.14 -1.64
C GLU A 89 -16.41 0.55 -0.77
N GLU A 90 -15.90 -0.41 0.00
CA GLU A 90 -14.65 -0.26 0.73
C GLU A 90 -13.45 -0.16 -0.23
N LEU A 91 -12.33 0.36 0.26
CA LEU A 91 -11.08 0.33 -0.48
C LEU A 91 -10.69 -1.12 -0.77
N GLY A 92 -10.37 -1.43 -2.02
CA GLY A 92 -10.07 -2.80 -2.45
C GLY A 92 -8.83 -2.90 -3.32
N LEU A 93 -8.63 -4.09 -3.90
CA LEU A 93 -7.60 -4.37 -4.88
C LEU A 93 -8.23 -4.78 -6.21
N ALA A 94 -7.81 -4.15 -7.31
CA ALA A 94 -8.33 -4.41 -8.64
C ALA A 94 -7.21 -4.46 -9.70
N PRO A 95 -7.45 -5.07 -10.87
CA PRO A 95 -6.58 -4.89 -12.03
C PRO A 95 -6.60 -3.42 -12.53
N PRO A 96 -5.67 -3.02 -13.44
CA PRO A 96 -5.53 -1.63 -13.90
C PRO A 96 -6.78 -0.97 -14.50
N THR A 97 -7.77 -1.76 -14.95
CA THR A 97 -9.01 -1.25 -15.55
C THR A 97 -9.96 -0.61 -14.53
N GLY A 98 -9.70 -0.75 -13.22
CA GLY A 98 -10.46 -0.09 -12.16
C GLY A 98 -10.06 1.37 -11.91
N ALA A 99 -10.84 2.07 -11.09
CA ALA A 99 -10.50 3.41 -10.59
C ALA A 99 -9.36 3.32 -9.57
N THR A 100 -8.13 3.34 -10.08
CA THR A 100 -6.89 3.06 -9.35
C THR A 100 -6.01 4.29 -9.11
N ALA A 101 -6.49 5.47 -9.51
CA ALA A 101 -5.76 6.73 -9.44
C ALA A 101 -6.20 7.58 -8.24
N PHE A 102 -5.24 7.96 -7.40
CA PHE A 102 -5.46 8.72 -6.17
C PHE A 102 -4.66 10.01 -6.17
N TYR A 103 -5.25 11.06 -5.60
CA TYR A 103 -4.51 12.27 -5.25
C TYR A 103 -3.79 12.08 -3.91
N LEU A 104 -2.55 12.54 -3.82
CA LEU A 104 -1.78 12.56 -2.57
C LEU A 104 -1.60 14.01 -2.12
N LEU A 105 -2.33 14.40 -1.09
CA LEU A 105 -2.21 15.71 -0.47
C LEU A 105 -1.33 15.55 0.78
N ARG A 106 -0.17 16.21 0.78
CA ARG A 106 0.69 16.30 1.96
C ARG A 106 0.15 17.40 2.86
N GLN A 107 -0.06 17.07 4.12
CA GLN A 107 -0.44 17.98 5.19
C GLN A 107 0.76 18.17 6.11
#